data_AF-A0A5B0D5D1-F1
#
_entry.id   AF-A0A5B0D5D1-F1
#
_cell.length_a   1.000
_cell.length_b   1.000
_cell.length_c   1.000
_cell.angle_alpha   90.00
_cell.angle_beta   90.00
_cell.angle_gamma   90.00
#
_symmetry.space_group_name_H-M   'P 1'
#
loop_
_entity.id
_entity.type
_entity.pdbx_description
1 polymer ?
#
loop_
_entity_poly.entity_id
_entity_poly.type
_entity_poly.pdbx_seq_one_letter_code
_entity_poly.pdbx_strand_id
1 'polypeptide(L)'
;MTSADETSIAARVQAVNTDFTRRQTRLFLTFALIEGPVLLLLAVAIYGFELIEPQIGVWFLLAVAMIGGFLLSALLLRLVQARARAVAQARGDNPLF
;
A
#
# COMPACT_ATOMS: atom_id res chain seq x y z
N MET A 1 13.98 8.67 36.98
CA MET A 1 13.20 9.29 35.88
C MET A 1 13.28 8.37 34.67
N THR A 2 12.70 7.16 34.73
CA THR A 2 13.02 6.09 33.75
C THR A 2 11.78 5.37 33.24
N SER A 3 10.89 4.93 34.12
CA SER A 3 9.67 4.20 33.73
C SER A 3 8.60 5.08 33.03
N ALA A 4 8.44 6.33 33.47
CA ALA A 4 7.47 7.26 32.87
C ALA A 4 7.86 7.67 31.45
N ASP A 5 9.16 7.89 31.20
CA ASP A 5 9.67 8.23 29.87
C ASP A 5 9.61 7.04 28.91
N GLU A 6 9.99 5.84 29.35
CA GLU A 6 9.85 4.61 28.55
C GLU A 6 8.40 4.34 28.16
N THR A 7 7.46 4.55 29.09
CA THR A 7 6.02 4.40 28.82
C THR A 7 5.55 5.45 27.79
N SER A 8 6.06 6.68 27.88
CA SER A 8 5.72 7.75 26.91
C SER A 8 6.27 7.47 25.51
N ILE A 9 7.49 6.91 25.38
CA ILE A 9 8.09 6.52 24.10
C ILE A 9 7.32 5.34 23.49
N ALA A 10 7.02 4.32 24.29
CA ALA A 10 6.25 3.17 23.84
C ALA A 10 4.86 3.58 23.31
N ALA A 11 4.17 4.47 24.02
CA ALA A 11 2.89 5.00 23.58
C ALA A 11 2.98 5.77 22.25
N ARG A 12 4.02 6.61 22.07
CA ARG A 12 4.27 7.34 20.81
C ARG A 12 4.55 6.38 19.65
N VAL A 13 5.40 5.37 19.85
CA VAL A 13 5.71 4.37 18.82
C VAL A 13 4.48 3.54 18.45
N GLN A 14 3.65 3.18 19.44
CA GLN A 14 2.40 2.45 19.20
C GLN A 14 1.42 3.28 18.37
N ALA A 15 1.23 4.56 18.70
CA ALA A 15 0.40 5.48 17.93
C ALA A 15 0.86 5.58 16.46
N VAL A 16 2.17 5.76 16.25
CA VAL A 16 2.77 5.76 14.90
C VAL A 16 2.45 4.46 14.16
N ASN A 17 2.65 3.30 14.79
CA ASN A 17 2.36 2.02 14.15
C ASN A 17 0.89 1.88 13.75
N THR A 18 -0.05 2.24 14.64
CA THR A 18 -1.49 2.18 14.35
C THR A 18 -1.88 3.07 13.16
N ASP A 19 -1.31 4.28 13.08
CA ASP A 19 -1.57 5.20 11.97
C ASP A 19 -1.05 4.65 10.63
N PHE A 20 0.15 4.07 10.61
CA PHE A 20 0.70 3.47 9.40
C PHE A 20 -0.08 2.22 8.96
N THR A 21 -0.55 1.39 9.89
CA THR A 21 -1.46 0.27 9.57
C THR A 21 -2.75 0.76 8.92
N ARG A 22 -3.39 1.81 9.46
CA ARG A 22 -4.60 2.40 8.86
C ARG A 22 -4.34 2.91 7.44
N ARG A 23 -3.21 3.59 7.22
CA ARG A 23 -2.81 4.09 5.88
C ARG A 23 -2.57 2.93 4.90
N GLN A 24 -1.91 1.87 5.35
CA GLN A 24 -1.69 0.66 4.55
C GLN A 24 -3.02 0.00 4.16
N THR A 25 -3.94 -0.21 5.12
CA THR A 25 -5.26 -0.77 4.85
C THR A 25 -6.06 0.09 3.86
N ARG A 26 -6.06 1.41 4.03
CA ARG A 26 -6.73 2.33 3.10
C ARG A 26 -6.14 2.23 1.69
N LEU A 27 -4.83 2.08 1.58
CA LEU A 27 -4.15 1.94 0.29
C LEU A 27 -4.56 0.65 -0.42
N PHE A 28 -4.59 -0.49 0.30
CA PHE A 28 -5.08 -1.75 -0.25
C PHE A 28 -6.55 -1.69 -0.66
N LEU A 29 -7.42 -1.12 0.18
CA LEU A 29 -8.83 -0.96 -0.14
C LEU A 29 -9.03 -0.10 -1.39
N THR A 30 -8.31 1.02 -1.49
CA THR A 30 -8.37 1.90 -2.65
C THR A 30 -7.89 1.19 -3.90
N PHE A 31 -6.78 0.44 -3.81
CA PHE A 31 -6.27 -0.37 -4.91
C PHE A 31 -7.30 -1.41 -5.36
N ALA A 32 -7.84 -2.20 -4.44
CA ALA A 32 -8.82 -3.25 -4.78
C ALA A 32 -10.10 -2.69 -5.40
N LEU A 33 -10.58 -1.54 -4.90
CA LEU A 33 -11.77 -0.85 -5.41
C LEU A 33 -11.57 -0.24 -6.80
N ILE A 34 -10.32 -0.03 -7.24
CA ILE A 34 -10.01 0.51 -8.57
C ILE A 34 -9.61 -0.63 -9.51
N GLU A 35 -8.58 -1.38 -9.14
CA GLU A 35 -8.00 -2.45 -9.95
C GLU A 35 -9.01 -3.56 -10.22
N GLY A 36 -9.79 -3.95 -9.21
CA GLY A 36 -10.79 -5.02 -9.32
C GLY A 36 -11.83 -4.72 -10.42
N PRO A 37 -12.53 -3.58 -10.37
CA PRO A 37 -13.45 -3.19 -11.45
C PRO A 37 -12.78 -3.03 -12.80
N VAL A 38 -11.55 -2.47 -12.87
CA VAL A 38 -10.83 -2.32 -14.14
C VAL A 38 -10.56 -3.68 -14.78
N LEU A 39 -10.02 -4.64 -14.03
CA LEU A 39 -9.76 -6.00 -14.53
C LEU A 39 -11.06 -6.74 -14.87
N LEU A 40 -12.12 -6.56 -14.07
CA LEU A 40 -13.43 -7.15 -14.34
C LEU A 40 -14.02 -6.62 -15.65
N LEU A 41 -14.03 -5.31 -15.86
CA LEU A 41 -14.53 -4.70 -17.07
C LEU A 41 -13.73 -5.15 -18.30
N LEU A 42 -12.41 -5.25 -18.15
CA LEU A 42 -11.53 -5.74 -19.22
C LEU A 42 -11.83 -7.20 -19.54
N ALA A 43 -12.02 -8.05 -18.53
CA ALA A 43 -12.40 -9.45 -18.73
C ALA A 43 -13.78 -9.58 -19.39
N VAL A 44 -14.77 -8.79 -18.99
CA VAL A 44 -16.09 -8.76 -19.62
C VAL A 44 -16.01 -8.30 -21.07
N ALA A 45 -15.18 -7.29 -21.38
CA ALA A 45 -14.97 -6.84 -22.74
C ALA A 45 -14.34 -7.91 -23.65
N ILE A 46 -13.36 -8.65 -23.13
CA ILE A 46 -12.64 -9.69 -23.89
C ILE A 46 -13.49 -10.94 -24.05
N TYR A 47 -14.07 -11.45 -22.96
CA TYR A 47 -14.72 -12.78 -22.95
C TYR A 47 -16.25 -12.73 -23.02
N GLY A 48 -16.87 -11.63 -22.58
CA GLY A 48 -18.32 -11.48 -22.58
C GLY A 48 -18.85 -10.89 -23.89
N PHE A 49 -18.17 -9.85 -24.38
CA PHE A 49 -18.54 -9.16 -25.63
C PHE A 49 -17.66 -9.51 -26.83
N GLU A 50 -16.59 -10.29 -26.62
CA GLU A 50 -15.64 -10.68 -27.67
C GLU A 50 -15.07 -9.50 -28.47
N LEU A 51 -14.91 -8.34 -27.82
CA LEU A 51 -14.38 -7.11 -28.45
C LEU A 51 -12.91 -7.25 -28.85
N ILE A 52 -12.18 -8.17 -28.22
CA ILE A 52 -10.77 -8.44 -28.43
C ILE A 52 -10.60 -9.95 -28.45
N GLU A 53 -9.77 -10.44 -29.36
CA GLU A 53 -9.45 -11.86 -29.46
C GLU A 53 -8.83 -12.36 -28.13
N PRO A 54 -9.34 -13.45 -27.53
CA PRO A 54 -8.96 -13.88 -26.18
C PRO A 54 -7.46 -14.08 -25.97
N GLN A 55 -6.76 -14.59 -26.99
CA GLN A 55 -5.31 -14.82 -26.92
C GLN A 55 -4.53 -13.52 -26.73
N ILE A 56 -4.99 -12.42 -27.31
CA ILE A 56 -4.40 -11.09 -27.15
C ILE A 56 -4.93 -10.44 -25.86
N GLY A 57 -6.23 -10.61 -25.58
CA GLY A 57 -6.89 -10.07 -24.39
C GLY A 57 -6.21 -10.46 -23.07
N VAL A 58 -5.75 -11.71 -22.95
CA VAL A 58 -5.01 -12.18 -21.77
C VAL A 58 -3.77 -11.33 -21.49
N TRP A 59 -3.05 -10.91 -22.53
CA TRP A 59 -1.86 -10.07 -22.36
C TRP A 59 -2.21 -8.68 -21.84
N PHE A 60 -3.36 -8.12 -22.22
CA PHE A 60 -3.84 -6.87 -21.65
C PHE A 60 -4.18 -7.01 -20.16
N LEU A 61 -4.89 -8.07 -19.77
CA LEU A 61 -5.19 -8.36 -18.36
C LEU A 61 -3.91 -8.50 -17.53
N LEU A 62 -2.94 -9.27 -18.05
CA LEU A 62 -1.64 -9.43 -17.41
C LEU A 62 -0.89 -8.10 -17.29
N ALA A 63 -0.84 -7.30 -18.36
CA ALA A 63 -0.15 -6.02 -18.35
C ALA A 63 -0.75 -5.07 -17.31
N VAL A 64 -2.08 -4.96 -17.25
CA VAL A 64 -2.79 -4.13 -16.27
C VAL A 64 -2.49 -4.61 -14.85
N ALA A 65 -2.67 -5.90 -14.57
CA ALA A 65 -2.41 -6.47 -13.24
C ALA A 65 -0.95 -6.30 -12.79
N MET A 66 0.00 -6.45 -13.71
CA MET A 66 1.43 -6.24 -13.45
C MET A 66 1.73 -4.77 -13.11
N ILE A 67 1.16 -3.82 -13.86
CA ILE A 67 1.33 -2.39 -13.61
C ILE A 67 0.69 -2.01 -12.27
N GLY A 68 -0.53 -2.45 -12.01
CA GLY A 68 -1.24 -2.22 -10.76
C GLY A 68 -0.48 -2.78 -9.56
N GLY A 69 -0.05 -4.03 -9.63
CA GLY A 69 0.75 -4.69 -8.59
C GLY A 69 2.10 -4.02 -8.36
N PHE A 70 2.78 -3.58 -9.43
CA PHE A 70 4.03 -2.84 -9.34
C PHE A 70 3.85 -1.49 -8.63
N LEU A 71 2.82 -0.73 -9.01
CA LEU A 71 2.50 0.56 -8.39
C LEU A 71 2.16 0.39 -6.90
N LEU A 72 1.32 -0.59 -6.57
CA LEU A 72 0.99 -0.93 -5.18
C LEU A 72 2.25 -1.25 -4.38
N SER A 73 3.12 -2.11 -4.91
CA SER A 73 4.39 -2.47 -4.27
C SER A 73 5.28 -1.25 -4.02
N ALA A 74 5.45 -0.38 -5.02
CA ALA A 74 6.23 0.84 -4.90
C ALA A 74 5.68 1.79 -3.82
N LEU A 75 4.35 1.94 -3.74
CA LEU A 75 3.70 2.77 -2.73
C LEU A 75 3.83 2.18 -1.32
N LEU A 76 3.71 0.86 -1.18
CA LEU A 76 3.91 0.17 0.10
C LEU A 76 5.35 0.33 0.58
N LEU A 77 6.34 0.19 -0.31
CA LEU A 77 7.74 0.42 0.04
C LEU A 77 7.98 1.84 0.55
N ARG A 78 7.41 2.86 -0.12
CA ARG A 78 7.47 4.26 0.37
C ARG A 78 6.84 4.41 1.75
N LEU A 79 5.71 3.74 1.99
CA LEU A 79 5.01 3.78 3.27
C LEU A 79 5.81 3.10 4.40
N VAL A 80 6.47 1.98 4.11
CA VAL A 80 7.37 1.28 5.03
C VAL A 80 8.59 2.14 5.38
N GLN A 81 9.22 2.77 4.38
CA GLN A 81 10.34 3.69 4.60
C GLN A 81 9.92 4.89 5.47
N ALA A 82 8.75 5.47 5.20
CA ALA A 82 8.20 6.55 6.01
C ALA A 82 7.90 6.12 7.45
N ARG A 83 7.38 4.90 7.65
CA ARG A 83 7.16 4.31 8.97
C ARG A 83 8.47 4.17 9.75
N ALA A 84 9.52 3.65 9.12
CA ALA A 84 10.83 3.48 9.76
C ALA A 84 11.39 4.82 10.25
N ARG A 85 11.30 5.87 9.44
CA ARG A 85 11.73 7.24 9.82
C ARG A 85 10.89 7.82 10.97
N ALA A 86 9.56 7.65 10.90
CA ALA A 86 8.66 8.15 11.94
C ALA A 86 8.86 7.45 13.29
N VAL A 87 9.17 6.14 13.27
CA VAL A 87 9.49 5.38 14.49
C VAL A 87 10.83 5.83 15.08
N ALA A 88 11.85 6.07 14.26
CA ALA A 88 13.15 6.61 14.74
C ALA A 88 12.97 7.99 15.40
N GLN A 89 12.18 8.89 14.78
CA GLN A 89 11.83 10.17 15.37
C GLN A 89 11.06 10.03 16.69
N ALA A 90 10.09 9.11 16.77
CA ALA A 90 9.31 8.87 17.99
C ALA A 90 10.14 8.30 19.15
N ARG A 91 11.26 7.64 18.85
CA ARG A 91 12.25 7.14 19.82
C ARG A 91 13.21 8.23 20.32
N GLY A 92 13.28 9.37 19.64
CA GLY A 92 14.22 10.45 19.98
C GLY A 92 15.55 10.40 19.23
N ASP A 93 15.72 9.48 18.28
CA ASP A 93 16.91 9.39 17.42
C ASP A 93 16.84 10.49 16.34
N ASN A 94 17.01 11.75 16.70
CA ASN A 94 17.05 12.84 15.72
C ASN A 94 18.51 13.26 15.45
N PRO A 95 19.04 13.16 14.22
CA PRO A 95 20.42 13.57 13.90
C PRO A 95 20.62 15.10 13.80
N LEU A 96 19.67 15.91 14.28
CA LEU A 96 19.69 17.38 14.22
C LEU A 96 19.83 18.05 15.60
N PHE A 97 19.91 17.29 16.69
CA PHE A 97 20.34 17.74 18.02
C PHE A 97 21.10 16.63 18.74
#